data_AF-A0A2A3XRX6-F1
#
_entry.id   AF-A0A2A3XRX6-F1
#
_cell.length_a   1.000
_cell.length_b   1.000
_cell.length_c   1.000
_cell.angle_alpha   90.00
_cell.angle_beta   90.00
_cell.angle_gamma   90.00
#
_symmetry.space_group_name_H-M   'P 1'
#
loop_
_entity.id
_entity.type
_entity.pdbx_description
1 polymer ?
#
loop_
_entity_poly.entity_id
_entity_poly.type
_entity_poly.pdbx_seq_one_letter_code
_entity_poly.pdbx_strand_id
1 'polypeptide(L)'
;MLDNGQYVESRIGPRRKSSNLTDILETALASGAERIMFTGSIPLAEQGQRHWLLVQTPGWIGLGHWMSTPVTGRFEHKNSGRRIEIRTAKEWFGNTPLNPAQARDAWIALKTMVAEAFDNTPLAQSPAGTGTNLWAASLPKNVDPVHVSEDIAEEIHATSGQHHLEHLVAGPYHSQHPDCLPLVDPEKTPRMERFAYVDGRFMYASLCREIGIGPGVRMNREQTFDLLQNDPYARARVYIEFTVPDTWNHVGIFAVQYQNARDGWYYPNRPGAKGRTWADSAEVSVAVRYGWRVDPIESVVFNTKVPSRDGSKQV
;
A
#
# COMPACT_ATOMS: atom_id res chain seq x y z
N MET A 1 22.24 -19.96 7.40
CA MET A 1 23.41 -19.29 6.81
C MET A 1 23.38 -17.84 7.25
N LEU A 2 24.52 -17.29 7.65
CA LEU A 2 24.66 -15.91 8.11
C LEU A 2 25.00 -14.97 6.94
N ASP A 3 24.93 -13.66 7.18
CA ASP A 3 25.24 -12.62 6.18
C ASP A 3 26.67 -12.73 5.63
N ASN A 4 27.62 -13.20 6.45
CA ASN A 4 29.00 -13.46 6.04
C ASN A 4 29.17 -14.74 5.17
N GLY A 5 28.07 -15.44 4.84
CA GLY A 5 28.08 -16.67 4.05
C GLY A 5 28.34 -17.94 4.87
N GLN A 6 28.59 -17.84 6.18
CA GLN A 6 28.83 -18.99 7.02
C GLN A 6 27.55 -19.83 7.19
N TYR A 7 27.68 -21.14 6.95
CA TYR A 7 26.63 -22.09 7.29
C TYR A 7 26.57 -22.29 8.80
N VAL A 8 25.34 -22.32 9.34
CA VAL A 8 25.08 -22.57 10.76
C VAL A 8 24.15 -23.77 10.82
N GLU A 9 24.64 -24.84 11.42
CA GLU A 9 23.83 -26.02 11.70
C GLU A 9 22.89 -25.74 12.87
N SER A 10 21.68 -26.28 12.77
CA SER A 10 20.69 -26.15 13.83
C SER A 10 21.12 -26.95 15.06
N ARG A 11 21.00 -26.34 16.23
CA ARG A 11 21.24 -26.99 17.53
C ARG A 11 20.04 -27.87 17.87
N ILE A 12 19.97 -29.06 17.27
CA ILE A 12 18.88 -29.99 17.48
C ILE A 12 19.01 -30.64 18.86
N GLY A 13 17.97 -30.51 19.69
CA GLY A 13 17.90 -31.19 20.99
C GLY A 13 18.02 -32.72 20.90
N PRO A 14 18.45 -33.39 21.98
CA PRO A 14 18.70 -34.83 21.98
C PRO A 14 17.46 -35.63 21.58
N ARG A 15 17.66 -36.69 20.76
CA ARG A 15 16.64 -37.62 20.23
C ARG A 15 15.75 -37.13 19.08
N ARG A 16 16.00 -35.95 18.48
CA ARG A 16 15.23 -35.47 17.33
C ARG A 16 16.06 -35.45 16.05
N LYS A 17 15.41 -35.73 14.91
CA LYS A 17 16.02 -35.68 13.56
C LYS A 17 15.80 -34.35 12.84
N SER A 18 14.80 -33.57 13.27
CA SER A 18 14.45 -32.27 12.67
C SER A 18 14.37 -31.21 13.76
N SER A 19 14.83 -30.00 13.43
CA SER A 19 14.81 -28.85 14.35
C SER A 19 13.39 -28.32 14.56
N ASN A 20 13.03 -28.01 15.80
CA ASN A 20 11.81 -27.28 16.13
C ASN A 20 12.07 -25.77 16.31
N LEU A 21 11.02 -25.02 16.64
CA LEU A 21 11.12 -23.57 16.86
C LEU A 21 12.12 -23.18 17.96
N THR A 22 12.15 -23.93 19.07
CA THR A 22 13.14 -23.69 20.15
C THR A 22 14.57 -23.89 19.66
N ASP A 23 14.84 -24.99 18.96
CA ASP A 23 16.18 -25.29 18.41
C ASP A 23 16.64 -24.15 17.48
N ILE A 24 15.72 -23.63 16.66
CA ILE A 24 15.97 -22.52 15.73
C ILE A 24 16.28 -21.22 16.48
N LEU A 25 15.51 -20.89 17.53
CA LEU A 25 15.75 -19.71 18.37
C LEU A 25 17.08 -19.80 19.13
N GLU A 26 17.40 -20.95 19.70
CA GLU A 26 18.69 -21.19 20.39
C GLU A 26 19.87 -21.09 19.43
N THR A 27 19.70 -21.58 18.20
CA THR A 27 20.72 -21.48 17.15
C THR A 27 20.99 -20.02 16.79
N ALA A 28 19.94 -19.21 16.65
CA ALA A 28 20.06 -17.78 16.37
C ALA A 28 20.65 -17.00 17.55
N LEU A 29 20.25 -17.31 18.78
CA LEU A 29 20.82 -16.72 19.99
C LEU A 29 22.34 -16.94 20.03
N ALA A 30 22.76 -18.18 19.80
CA ALA A 30 24.16 -18.59 19.85
C ALA A 30 25.01 -18.04 18.71
N SER A 31 24.43 -17.88 17.52
CA SER A 31 25.13 -17.27 16.38
C SER A 31 25.18 -15.74 16.45
N GLY A 32 24.54 -15.13 17.46
CA GLY A 32 24.46 -13.69 17.56
C GLY A 32 23.37 -13.07 16.69
N ALA A 33 22.59 -13.86 15.95
CA ALA A 33 21.57 -13.36 15.03
C ALA A 33 20.36 -12.74 15.76
N GLU A 34 19.93 -11.57 15.30
CA GLU A 34 18.73 -10.88 15.78
C GLU A 34 17.49 -11.23 14.93
N ARG A 35 17.70 -11.83 13.77
CA ARG A 35 16.64 -12.18 12.83
C ARG A 35 16.89 -13.52 12.14
N ILE A 36 15.81 -14.25 11.94
CA ILE A 36 15.75 -15.51 11.20
C ILE A 36 14.84 -15.31 9.98
N MET A 37 15.36 -15.59 8.80
CA MET A 37 14.61 -15.53 7.53
C MET A 37 14.34 -16.93 7.01
N PHE A 38 13.07 -17.35 7.02
CA PHE A 38 12.67 -18.60 6.37
C PHE A 38 12.47 -18.41 4.87
N THR A 39 13.06 -19.30 4.08
CA THR A 39 12.98 -19.24 2.61
C THR A 39 12.07 -20.31 2.00
N GLY A 40 11.68 -21.31 2.79
CA GLY A 40 10.78 -22.39 2.38
C GLY A 40 9.36 -22.25 2.91
N SER A 41 8.57 -23.32 2.72
CA SER A 41 7.22 -23.42 3.25
C SER A 41 7.23 -23.30 4.78
N ILE A 42 6.38 -22.40 5.29
CA ILE A 42 6.07 -22.33 6.71
C ILE A 42 4.90 -23.28 7.02
N PRO A 43 4.82 -23.84 8.24
CA PRO A 43 3.65 -24.64 8.63
C PRO A 43 2.37 -23.80 8.47
N LEU A 44 1.40 -24.33 7.72
CA LEU A 44 0.09 -23.71 7.61
C LEU A 44 -0.64 -23.84 8.95
N ALA A 45 -1.29 -22.76 9.39
CA ALA A 45 -2.25 -22.85 10.48
C ALA A 45 -3.60 -23.28 9.87
N GLU A 46 -3.95 -24.55 10.02
CA GLU A 46 -5.31 -25.03 9.68
C GLU A 46 -6.34 -24.45 10.67
N GLN A 47 -7.59 -24.28 10.22
CA GLN A 47 -8.67 -23.84 11.12
C GLN A 47 -8.78 -24.79 12.32
N GLY A 48 -8.71 -24.24 13.53
CA GLY A 48 -8.77 -24.99 14.78
C GLY A 48 -7.42 -25.50 15.31
N GLN A 49 -6.33 -25.38 14.56
CA GLN A 49 -4.98 -25.69 15.04
C GLN A 49 -4.27 -24.45 15.59
N ARG A 50 -3.52 -24.63 16.68
CA ARG A 50 -2.71 -23.56 17.28
C ARG A 50 -1.57 -23.19 16.32
N HIS A 51 -1.46 -21.90 15.99
CA HIS A 51 -0.42 -21.39 15.10
C HIS A 51 0.99 -21.78 15.58
N TRP A 52 1.90 -22.15 14.68
CA TRP A 52 3.22 -22.69 15.01
C TRP A 52 4.13 -21.73 15.79
N LEU A 53 3.91 -20.41 15.66
CA LEU A 53 4.58 -19.41 16.50
C LEU A 53 4.12 -19.41 17.96
N LEU A 54 2.93 -19.94 18.25
CA LEU A 54 2.36 -19.97 19.59
C LEU A 54 2.73 -21.24 20.35
N VAL A 55 3.52 -22.16 19.79
CA VAL A 55 3.96 -23.37 20.50
C VAL A 55 4.80 -23.00 21.72
N GLN A 56 4.89 -23.90 22.70
CA GLN A 56 5.76 -23.67 23.85
C GLN A 56 7.23 -23.60 23.43
N THR A 57 7.89 -22.51 23.77
CA THR A 57 9.31 -22.26 23.54
C THR A 57 10.01 -22.04 24.89
N PRO A 58 10.45 -23.11 25.57
CA PRO A 58 11.14 -23.00 26.86
C PRO A 58 12.34 -22.05 26.77
N GLY A 59 12.51 -21.16 27.76
CA GLY A 59 13.56 -20.14 27.74
C GLY A 59 13.20 -18.83 27.00
N TRP A 60 12.07 -18.80 26.29
CA TRP A 60 11.65 -17.65 25.48
C TRP A 60 10.30 -17.08 25.93
N ILE A 61 10.11 -15.80 25.65
CA ILE A 61 8.86 -15.05 25.83
C ILE A 61 8.39 -14.60 24.44
N GLY A 62 7.15 -14.89 24.08
CA GLY A 62 6.54 -14.36 22.85
C GLY A 62 6.11 -12.90 23.03
N LEU A 63 6.57 -12.01 22.14
CA LEU A 63 6.31 -10.56 22.19
C LEU A 63 5.34 -10.10 21.09
N GLY A 64 4.09 -10.57 21.13
CA GLY A 64 3.05 -10.15 20.18
C GLY A 64 3.38 -10.53 18.73
N HIS A 65 2.98 -11.73 18.33
CA HIS A 65 3.21 -12.23 16.97
C HIS A 65 2.21 -11.66 15.97
N TRP A 66 2.66 -11.40 14.74
CA TRP A 66 1.78 -11.13 13.61
C TRP A 66 1.53 -12.45 12.88
N MET A 67 0.31 -12.98 12.99
CA MET A 67 -0.05 -14.29 12.44
C MET A 67 -0.68 -14.20 11.03
N SER A 68 -0.95 -12.99 10.55
CA SER A 68 -1.39 -12.76 9.16
C SER A 68 -0.21 -12.81 8.19
N THR A 69 -0.46 -12.68 6.89
CA THR A 69 0.58 -12.72 5.85
C THR A 69 1.15 -11.32 5.63
N PRO A 70 2.49 -11.12 5.67
CA PRO A 70 3.54 -12.10 5.98
C PRO A 70 3.70 -12.34 7.49
N VAL A 71 3.87 -13.60 7.88
CA VAL A 71 4.00 -14.00 9.29
C VAL A 71 5.23 -13.37 9.95
N THR A 72 5.08 -12.85 11.17
CA THR A 72 6.19 -12.32 11.97
C THR A 72 6.14 -12.86 13.41
N GLY A 73 7.15 -13.67 13.76
CA GLY A 73 7.41 -14.12 15.12
C GLY A 73 8.34 -13.15 15.85
N ARG A 74 8.08 -12.90 17.13
CA ARG A 74 8.88 -11.99 17.97
C ARG A 74 9.11 -12.66 19.31
N PHE A 75 10.36 -12.91 19.64
CA PHE A 75 10.73 -13.65 20.85
C PHE A 75 11.78 -12.89 21.63
N GLU A 76 11.72 -12.98 22.96
CA GLU A 76 12.75 -12.47 23.87
C GLU A 76 13.25 -13.60 24.75
N HIS A 77 14.58 -13.75 24.83
CA HIS A 77 15.20 -14.77 25.66
C HIS A 77 15.18 -14.34 27.13
N LYS A 78 14.60 -15.17 28.00
CA LYS A 78 14.31 -14.83 29.41
C LYS A 78 15.54 -14.38 30.20
N ASN A 79 16.69 -15.01 29.97
CA ASN A 79 17.87 -14.80 30.80
C ASN A 79 18.76 -13.67 30.27
N SER A 80 18.82 -13.48 28.95
CA SER A 80 19.71 -12.50 28.34
C SER A 80 19.00 -11.25 27.83
N GLY A 81 17.66 -11.23 27.83
CA GLY A 81 16.85 -10.15 27.25
C GLY A 81 17.00 -9.98 25.73
N ARG A 82 17.72 -10.89 25.05
CA ARG A 82 17.99 -10.75 23.61
C ARG A 82 16.71 -11.03 22.82
N ARG A 83 16.44 -10.15 21.86
CA ARG A 83 15.26 -10.24 20.99
C ARG A 83 15.62 -10.89 19.66
N ILE A 84 14.75 -11.79 19.20
CA ILE A 84 14.87 -12.46 17.91
C ILE A 84 13.54 -12.35 17.17
N GLU A 85 13.60 -11.87 15.94
CA GLU A 85 12.48 -11.87 15.02
C GLU A 85 12.56 -13.03 14.02
N ILE A 86 11.43 -13.66 13.75
CA ILE A 86 11.30 -14.67 12.69
C ILE A 86 10.41 -14.08 11.60
N ARG A 87 10.95 -14.00 10.39
CA ARG A 87 10.23 -13.51 9.20
C ARG A 87 10.47 -14.43 8.01
N THR A 88 9.88 -14.12 6.87
CA THR A 88 10.01 -14.94 5.65
C THR A 88 10.70 -14.15 4.54
N ALA A 89 11.50 -14.81 3.71
CA ALA A 89 12.10 -14.20 2.52
C ALA A 89 11.04 -13.77 1.50
N LYS A 90 9.91 -14.47 1.47
CA LYS A 90 8.75 -14.13 0.66
C LYS A 90 8.21 -12.73 0.92
N GLU A 91 8.41 -12.19 2.12
CA GLU A 91 8.08 -10.79 2.41
C GLU A 91 8.82 -9.83 1.46
N TRP A 92 10.09 -10.09 1.14
CA TRP A 92 10.93 -9.21 0.33
C TRP A 92 10.94 -9.59 -1.16
N PHE A 93 10.90 -10.89 -1.48
CA PHE A 93 11.12 -11.39 -2.84
C PHE A 93 9.90 -12.10 -3.44
N GLY A 94 8.73 -11.97 -2.79
CA GLY A 94 7.48 -12.57 -3.25
C GLY A 94 7.52 -14.09 -3.25
N ASN A 95 6.78 -14.71 -4.19
CA ASN A 95 6.65 -16.17 -4.26
C ASN A 95 7.82 -16.87 -4.95
N THR A 96 8.93 -16.17 -5.22
CA THR A 96 10.11 -16.78 -5.84
C THR A 96 10.69 -17.83 -4.89
N PRO A 97 10.79 -19.11 -5.30
CA PRO A 97 11.36 -20.15 -4.46
C PRO A 97 12.87 -19.92 -4.34
N LEU A 98 13.33 -19.58 -3.14
CA LEU A 98 14.73 -19.31 -2.85
C LEU A 98 15.26 -20.30 -1.82
N ASN A 99 16.43 -20.86 -2.06
CA ASN A 99 17.20 -21.50 -1.00
C ASN A 99 17.90 -20.42 -0.13
N PRO A 100 18.44 -20.78 1.06
CA PRO A 100 19.10 -19.81 1.93
C PRO A 100 20.24 -19.02 1.25
N ALA A 101 21.03 -19.66 0.39
CA ALA A 101 22.12 -19.01 -0.35
C ALA A 101 21.59 -17.94 -1.32
N GLN A 102 20.63 -18.33 -2.16
CA GLN A 102 19.99 -17.42 -3.11
C GLN A 102 19.28 -16.25 -2.41
N ALA A 103 18.63 -16.51 -1.28
CA ALA A 103 17.96 -15.46 -0.52
C ALA A 103 18.97 -14.44 0.03
N ARG A 104 20.09 -14.90 0.61
CA ARG A 104 21.18 -14.02 1.04
C ARG A 104 21.71 -13.18 -0.11
N ASP A 105 22.04 -13.82 -1.23
CA ASP A 105 22.60 -13.12 -2.38
C ASP A 105 21.63 -12.07 -2.94
N ALA A 106 20.32 -12.38 -2.93
CA ALA A 106 19.28 -11.41 -3.27
C ALA A 106 19.21 -10.21 -2.31
N TRP A 107 19.37 -10.42 -0.99
CA TRP A 107 19.44 -9.29 -0.03
C TRP A 107 20.71 -8.46 -0.18
N ILE A 108 21.86 -9.09 -0.46
CA ILE A 108 23.10 -8.38 -0.72
C ILE A 108 22.92 -7.51 -1.97
N ALA A 109 22.40 -8.08 -3.05
CA ALA A 109 22.11 -7.33 -4.27
C ALA A 109 21.15 -6.16 -4.01
N LEU A 110 20.03 -6.41 -3.30
CA LEU A 110 19.06 -5.37 -2.93
C LEU A 110 19.72 -4.26 -2.09
N LYS A 111 20.50 -4.61 -1.07
CA LYS A 111 21.19 -3.64 -0.21
C LYS A 111 22.16 -2.79 -1.02
N THR A 112 22.95 -3.41 -1.91
CA THR A 112 23.89 -2.70 -2.79
C THR A 112 23.15 -1.74 -3.73
N MET A 113 22.11 -2.22 -4.42
CA MET A 113 21.34 -1.38 -5.36
C MET A 113 20.66 -0.20 -4.67
N VAL A 114 20.09 -0.41 -3.47
CA VAL A 114 19.46 0.68 -2.71
C VAL A 114 20.51 1.67 -2.20
N ALA A 115 21.65 1.19 -1.71
CA ALA A 115 22.73 2.04 -1.25
C ALA A 115 23.30 2.91 -2.40
N GLU A 116 23.45 2.35 -3.60
CA GLU A 116 23.89 3.07 -4.79
C GLU A 116 22.88 4.13 -5.25
N ALA A 117 21.58 3.83 -5.16
CA ALA A 117 20.53 4.72 -5.62
C ALA A 117 20.15 5.83 -4.63
N PHE A 118 20.38 5.64 -3.32
CA PHE A 118 19.92 6.52 -2.25
C PHE A 118 21.02 6.84 -1.22
N ASP A 119 22.22 7.20 -1.67
CA ASP A 119 23.32 7.69 -0.84
C ASP A 119 23.60 6.83 0.42
N ASN A 120 23.75 5.52 0.23
CA ASN A 120 23.98 4.54 1.29
C ASN A 120 22.83 4.40 2.32
N THR A 121 21.59 4.72 1.95
CA THR A 121 20.43 4.49 2.80
C THR A 121 20.28 2.99 3.13
N PRO A 122 20.25 2.59 4.42
CA PRO A 122 20.12 1.19 4.79
C PRO A 122 18.70 0.67 4.55
N LEU A 123 18.59 -0.64 4.32
CA LEU A 123 17.30 -1.32 4.34
C LEU A 123 16.71 -1.26 5.76
N ALA A 124 15.43 -0.96 5.85
CA ALA A 124 14.69 -1.06 7.10
C ALA A 124 14.34 -2.53 7.42
N GLN A 125 13.59 -2.74 8.49
CA GLN A 125 13.23 -4.07 8.96
C GLN A 125 12.24 -4.83 8.04
N SER A 126 11.50 -4.10 7.21
CA SER A 126 10.52 -4.61 6.25
C SER A 126 10.63 -3.89 4.90
N PRO A 127 10.09 -4.46 3.81
CA PRO A 127 10.00 -3.75 2.53
C PRO A 127 9.19 -2.46 2.64
N ALA A 128 8.08 -2.48 3.38
CA ALA A 128 7.23 -1.30 3.58
C ALA A 128 7.96 -0.18 4.35
N GLY A 129 8.68 -0.54 5.41
CA GLY A 129 9.52 0.42 6.16
C GLY A 129 10.65 0.96 5.29
N THR A 130 11.24 0.12 4.44
CA THR A 130 12.28 0.54 3.50
C THR A 130 11.70 1.52 2.49
N GLY A 131 10.56 1.20 1.87
CA GLY A 131 9.87 2.10 0.94
C GLY A 131 9.54 3.45 1.57
N THR A 132 9.07 3.45 2.82
CA THR A 132 8.80 4.70 3.57
C THR A 132 10.07 5.52 3.79
N ASN A 133 11.17 4.87 4.21
CA ASN A 133 12.46 5.54 4.41
C ASN A 133 13.04 6.08 3.10
N LEU A 134 12.94 5.31 2.01
CA LEU A 134 13.42 5.74 0.69
C LEU A 134 12.57 6.88 0.14
N TRP A 135 11.26 6.84 0.35
CA TRP A 135 10.38 7.95 0.02
C TRP A 135 10.77 9.20 0.81
N ALA A 136 10.95 9.10 2.13
CA ALA A 136 11.40 10.22 2.96
C ALA A 136 12.79 10.74 2.53
N ALA A 137 13.73 9.85 2.21
CA ALA A 137 15.07 10.22 1.72
C ALA A 137 15.03 10.87 0.32
N SER A 138 14.00 10.56 -0.48
CA SER A 138 13.78 11.19 -1.77
C SER A 138 13.18 12.60 -1.66
N LEU A 139 12.61 12.95 -0.50
CA LEU A 139 12.14 14.30 -0.24
C LEU A 139 13.36 15.24 -0.15
N PRO A 140 13.29 16.44 -0.74
CA PRO A 140 14.34 17.43 -0.58
C PRO A 140 14.57 17.82 0.89
N LYS A 141 15.83 18.09 1.23
CA LYS A 141 16.31 18.27 2.61
C LYS A 141 15.75 19.49 3.35
N ASN A 142 15.14 20.43 2.63
CA ASN A 142 14.60 21.68 3.17
C ASN A 142 13.07 21.68 3.30
N VAL A 143 12.43 20.52 3.17
CA VAL A 143 10.98 20.39 3.33
C VAL A 143 10.65 20.08 4.77
N ASP A 144 9.92 20.99 5.39
CA ASP A 144 9.16 20.71 6.61
C ASP A 144 7.68 20.89 6.25
N PRO A 145 6.96 19.79 5.92
CA PRO A 145 5.59 19.88 5.45
C PRO A 145 4.71 20.34 6.60
N VAL A 146 4.09 21.50 6.44
CA VAL A 146 3.11 22.00 7.40
C VAL A 146 1.94 21.03 7.45
N HIS A 147 1.58 20.57 8.65
CA HIS A 147 0.40 19.75 8.82
C HIS A 147 -0.86 20.49 8.38
N VAL A 148 -1.81 19.76 7.77
CA VAL A 148 -3.16 20.28 7.55
C VAL A 148 -3.85 20.51 8.90
N SER A 149 -4.86 21.39 8.94
CA SER A 149 -5.68 21.56 10.14
C SER A 149 -6.46 20.28 10.46
N GLU A 150 -6.86 20.11 11.72
CA GLU A 150 -7.56 18.91 12.20
C GLU A 150 -8.87 18.66 11.44
N ASP A 151 -9.64 19.71 11.15
CA ASP A 151 -10.89 19.60 10.39
C ASP A 151 -10.66 19.09 8.94
N ILE A 152 -9.61 19.56 8.28
CA ILE A 152 -9.22 19.09 6.94
C ILE A 152 -8.74 17.65 7.01
N ALA A 153 -7.95 17.29 8.03
CA ALA A 153 -7.45 15.93 8.23
C ALA A 153 -8.61 14.94 8.43
N GLU A 154 -9.56 15.27 9.29
CA GLU A 154 -10.75 14.46 9.56
C GLU A 154 -11.60 14.27 8.30
N GLU A 155 -11.83 15.34 7.53
CA GLU A 155 -12.58 15.27 6.28
C GLU A 155 -11.87 14.40 5.23
N ILE A 156 -10.55 14.54 5.07
CA ILE A 156 -9.76 13.69 4.19
C ILE A 156 -9.88 12.22 4.63
N HIS A 157 -9.77 11.92 5.92
CA HIS A 157 -9.94 10.55 6.42
C HIS A 157 -11.34 9.98 6.16
N ALA A 158 -12.38 10.79 6.34
CA ALA A 158 -13.76 10.37 6.12
C ALA A 158 -14.09 10.15 4.63
N THR A 159 -13.43 10.89 3.74
CA THR A 159 -13.84 11.01 2.32
C THR A 159 -12.82 10.43 1.33
N SER A 160 -11.74 9.80 1.81
CA SER A 160 -10.76 9.12 0.94
C SER A 160 -11.06 7.63 0.84
N GLY A 161 -11.46 7.17 -0.35
CA GLY A 161 -11.39 5.76 -0.69
C GLY A 161 -9.93 5.27 -0.77
N GLN A 162 -9.66 4.02 -0.39
CA GLN A 162 -8.31 3.47 -0.53
C GLN A 162 -8.00 2.98 -1.95
N HIS A 163 -9.01 2.44 -2.67
CA HIS A 163 -8.79 1.78 -3.97
C HIS A 163 -10.03 1.86 -4.87
N HIS A 164 -9.80 2.01 -6.18
CA HIS A 164 -10.80 1.75 -7.22
C HIS A 164 -10.86 0.24 -7.49
N LEU A 165 -11.76 -0.44 -6.79
CA LEU A 165 -12.00 -1.86 -6.96
C LEU A 165 -13.43 -2.08 -7.44
N GLU A 166 -13.57 -2.52 -8.69
CA GLU A 166 -14.87 -2.84 -9.28
C GLU A 166 -14.85 -4.18 -10.00
N HIS A 167 -15.91 -4.95 -9.81
CA HIS A 167 -16.17 -6.14 -10.60
C HIS A 167 -17.13 -5.79 -11.73
N LEU A 168 -16.59 -5.57 -12.94
CA LEU A 168 -17.36 -5.04 -14.07
C LEU A 168 -18.15 -6.11 -14.85
N VAL A 169 -18.08 -7.37 -14.40
CA VAL A 169 -18.76 -8.50 -15.04
C VAL A 169 -20.08 -8.77 -14.34
N ALA A 170 -21.17 -8.93 -15.12
CA ALA A 170 -22.49 -9.28 -14.63
C ALA A 170 -22.45 -10.60 -13.85
N GLY A 171 -23.19 -10.65 -12.73
CA GLY A 171 -23.26 -11.84 -11.88
C GLY A 171 -23.29 -11.50 -10.38
N PRO A 172 -23.15 -12.52 -9.51
CA PRO A 172 -23.34 -12.36 -8.05
C PRO A 172 -22.26 -11.50 -7.37
N TYR A 173 -21.12 -11.28 -8.03
CA TYR A 173 -20.01 -10.48 -7.51
C TYR A 173 -19.99 -9.03 -8.02
N HIS A 174 -20.91 -8.67 -8.92
CA HIS A 174 -21.07 -7.29 -9.36
C HIS A 174 -21.63 -6.41 -8.23
N SER A 175 -21.38 -5.10 -8.32
CA SER A 175 -22.01 -4.12 -7.43
C SER A 175 -23.54 -4.25 -7.51
N GLN A 176 -24.22 -4.21 -6.36
CA GLN A 176 -25.69 -4.26 -6.31
C GLN A 176 -26.31 -2.86 -6.36
N HIS A 177 -25.49 -1.80 -6.43
CA HIS A 177 -25.98 -0.44 -6.47
C HIS A 177 -26.66 -0.14 -7.83
N PRO A 178 -27.85 0.48 -7.86
CA PRO A 178 -28.62 0.71 -9.09
C PRO A 178 -27.91 1.61 -10.13
N ASP A 179 -26.96 2.44 -9.69
CA ASP A 179 -26.16 3.28 -10.59
C ASP A 179 -24.87 2.62 -11.10
N CYS A 180 -24.62 1.36 -10.72
CA CYS A 180 -23.54 0.54 -11.23
C CYS A 180 -24.10 -0.49 -12.21
N LEU A 181 -23.73 -0.34 -13.48
CA LEU A 181 -24.05 -1.27 -14.56
C LEU A 181 -22.82 -2.14 -14.86
N PRO A 182 -23.02 -3.44 -15.11
CA PRO A 182 -21.95 -4.30 -15.60
C PRO A 182 -21.58 -3.87 -17.03
N LEU A 183 -20.27 -3.87 -17.34
CA LEU A 183 -19.76 -3.58 -18.69
C LEU A 183 -19.54 -4.86 -19.51
N VAL A 184 -19.47 -6.01 -18.84
CA VAL A 184 -19.29 -7.31 -19.46
C VAL A 184 -20.42 -8.22 -19.02
N ASP A 185 -21.20 -8.72 -19.98
CA ASP A 185 -22.20 -9.75 -19.75
C ASP A 185 -21.66 -11.07 -20.32
N PRO A 186 -21.31 -12.07 -19.50
CA PRO A 186 -20.76 -13.34 -19.99
C PRO A 186 -21.66 -14.11 -20.96
N GLU A 187 -22.98 -13.88 -20.93
CA GLU A 187 -23.93 -14.54 -21.83
C GLU A 187 -23.97 -13.86 -23.21
N LYS A 188 -23.63 -12.57 -23.28
CA LYS A 188 -23.72 -11.76 -24.50
C LYS A 188 -22.38 -11.34 -25.08
N THR A 189 -21.33 -11.29 -24.25
CA THR A 189 -20.01 -10.80 -24.63
C THR A 189 -19.22 -11.93 -25.27
N PRO A 190 -18.69 -11.75 -26.49
CA PRO A 190 -17.85 -12.75 -27.13
C PRO A 190 -16.68 -13.18 -26.25
N ARG A 191 -16.30 -14.45 -26.32
CA ARG A 191 -15.14 -14.96 -25.58
C ARG A 191 -13.86 -14.28 -26.07
N MET A 192 -13.04 -13.80 -25.14
CA MET A 192 -11.71 -13.28 -25.46
C MET A 192 -10.79 -14.45 -25.83
N GLU A 193 -10.20 -14.41 -27.02
CA GLU A 193 -9.23 -15.43 -27.45
C GLU A 193 -7.86 -15.27 -26.79
N ARG A 194 -7.54 -14.05 -26.33
CA ARG A 194 -6.24 -13.69 -25.74
C ARG A 194 -6.44 -12.76 -24.55
N PHE A 195 -5.58 -12.92 -23.56
CA PHE A 195 -5.54 -12.09 -22.36
C PHE A 195 -4.14 -11.50 -22.20
N ALA A 196 -4.08 -10.20 -21.96
CA ALA A 196 -2.86 -9.49 -21.61
C ALA A 196 -3.07 -8.82 -20.25
N TYR A 197 -2.08 -8.95 -19.37
CA TYR A 197 -2.09 -8.37 -18.03
C TYR A 197 -0.97 -7.34 -17.93
N VAL A 198 -1.33 -6.10 -17.59
CA VAL A 198 -0.38 -5.03 -17.29
C VAL A 198 -0.48 -4.73 -15.81
N ASP A 199 0.65 -4.80 -15.12
CA ASP A 199 0.73 -4.60 -13.68
C ASP A 199 1.45 -3.27 -13.36
N GLY A 200 0.69 -2.32 -12.83
CA GLY A 200 1.19 -1.00 -12.43
C GLY A 200 1.84 -0.95 -11.05
N ARG A 201 2.56 -1.99 -10.59
CA ARG A 201 3.13 -2.05 -9.20
C ARG A 201 3.88 -0.79 -8.78
N PHE A 202 4.57 -0.14 -9.71
CA PHE A 202 5.34 1.09 -9.47
C PHE A 202 4.61 2.38 -9.89
N MET A 203 3.40 2.29 -10.42
CA MET A 203 2.60 3.45 -10.82
C MET A 203 2.29 4.38 -9.64
N TYR A 204 2.01 3.81 -8.46
CA TYR A 204 1.77 4.61 -7.25
C TYR A 204 3.01 5.39 -6.80
N ALA A 205 4.22 4.86 -7.03
CA ALA A 205 5.45 5.57 -6.68
C ALA A 205 5.64 6.85 -7.51
N SER A 206 5.16 6.90 -8.76
CA SER A 206 5.18 8.13 -9.55
C SER A 206 4.18 9.17 -9.07
N LEU A 207 3.05 8.75 -8.49
CA LEU A 207 2.04 9.67 -7.96
C LEU A 207 2.57 10.52 -6.81
N CYS A 208 3.55 10.01 -6.04
CA CYS A 208 4.19 10.75 -4.96
C CYS A 208 4.91 12.04 -5.39
N ARG A 209 5.16 12.26 -6.69
CA ARG A 209 5.81 13.48 -7.20
C ARG A 209 4.87 14.69 -7.26
N GLU A 210 3.58 14.43 -7.43
CA GLU A 210 2.58 15.48 -7.67
C GLU A 210 1.65 15.73 -6.48
N ILE A 211 1.95 15.14 -5.32
CA ILE A 211 1.16 15.33 -4.10
C ILE A 211 1.36 16.76 -3.57
N GLY A 212 0.26 17.41 -3.23
CA GLY A 212 0.28 18.71 -2.57
C GLY A 212 0.75 18.60 -1.12
N ILE A 213 1.55 19.58 -0.68
CA ILE A 213 1.94 19.68 0.73
C ILE A 213 1.10 20.74 1.43
N GLY A 214 0.95 20.61 2.74
CA GLY A 214 0.21 21.59 3.52
C GLY A 214 0.90 22.97 3.59
N PRO A 215 0.21 23.99 4.12
CA PRO A 215 -1.15 23.90 4.67
C PRO A 215 -2.21 23.71 3.58
N GLY A 216 -3.31 23.05 3.93
CA GLY A 216 -4.51 23.02 3.09
C GLY A 216 -5.32 24.30 3.29
N VAL A 217 -5.82 24.90 2.22
CA VAL A 217 -6.63 26.12 2.27
C VAL A 217 -8.02 25.82 1.70
N ARG A 218 -9.06 26.07 2.48
CA ARG A 218 -10.45 25.95 2.02
C ARG A 218 -10.79 27.08 1.05
N MET A 219 -11.41 26.72 -0.06
CA MET A 219 -11.95 27.64 -1.05
C MET A 219 -13.45 27.44 -1.17
N ASN A 220 -14.18 28.54 -1.27
CA ASN A 220 -15.61 28.51 -1.52
C ASN A 220 -15.92 28.12 -2.98
N ARG A 221 -17.19 28.09 -3.35
CA ARG A 221 -17.65 27.71 -4.69
C ARG A 221 -17.03 28.52 -5.82
N GLU A 222 -17.08 29.85 -5.71
CA GLU A 222 -16.59 30.78 -6.74
C GLU A 222 -15.07 30.60 -6.93
N GLN A 223 -14.33 30.59 -5.83
CA GLN A 223 -12.88 30.38 -5.84
C GLN A 223 -12.50 29.02 -6.42
N THR A 224 -13.26 27.97 -6.10
CA THR A 224 -13.03 26.61 -6.61
C THR A 224 -13.32 26.52 -8.10
N PHE A 225 -14.39 27.16 -8.57
CA PHE A 225 -14.70 27.23 -9.98
C PHE A 225 -13.57 27.94 -10.75
N ASP A 226 -13.11 29.09 -10.26
CA ASP A 226 -12.00 29.83 -10.86
C ASP A 226 -10.69 29.03 -10.83
N LEU A 227 -10.40 28.31 -9.74
CA LEU A 227 -9.24 27.43 -9.63
C LEU A 227 -9.24 26.39 -10.77
N LEU A 228 -10.36 25.67 -10.95
CA LEU A 228 -10.45 24.59 -11.93
C LEU A 228 -10.44 25.07 -13.39
N GLN A 229 -10.91 26.29 -13.65
CA GLN A 229 -10.82 26.91 -14.98
C GLN A 229 -9.37 27.26 -15.34
N ASN A 230 -8.59 27.75 -14.38
CA ASN A 230 -7.23 28.22 -14.61
C ASN A 230 -6.17 27.12 -14.48
N ASP A 231 -6.38 26.18 -13.57
CA ASP A 231 -5.50 25.04 -13.30
C ASP A 231 -6.31 23.76 -13.04
N PRO A 232 -6.72 23.05 -14.10
CA PRO A 232 -7.53 21.83 -13.97
C PRO A 232 -6.79 20.66 -13.31
N TYR A 233 -5.49 20.78 -13.07
CA TYR A 233 -4.67 19.80 -12.35
C TYR A 233 -4.09 20.36 -11.05
N ALA A 234 -4.70 21.44 -10.52
CA ALA A 234 -4.31 22.03 -9.25
C ALA A 234 -4.28 20.95 -8.16
N ARG A 235 -3.28 20.97 -7.28
CA ARG A 235 -3.21 20.02 -6.16
C ARG A 235 -4.32 20.33 -5.16
N ALA A 236 -5.51 19.78 -5.39
CA ALA A 236 -6.72 20.15 -4.69
C ALA A 236 -7.68 18.97 -4.64
N ARG A 237 -8.35 18.85 -3.50
CA ARG A 237 -9.54 18.02 -3.35
C ARG A 237 -10.77 18.89 -3.50
N VAL A 238 -11.73 18.44 -4.28
CA VAL A 238 -12.91 19.21 -4.67
C VAL A 238 -14.15 18.44 -4.26
N TYR A 239 -15.04 19.07 -3.49
CA TYR A 239 -16.38 18.57 -3.29
C TYR A 239 -17.24 18.97 -4.48
N ILE A 240 -17.83 17.98 -5.14
CA ILE A 240 -18.54 18.17 -6.41
C ILE A 240 -19.96 17.59 -6.34
N GLU A 241 -20.84 18.15 -7.15
CA GLU A 241 -22.04 17.49 -7.64
C GLU A 241 -21.82 17.09 -9.10
N PHE A 242 -22.20 15.87 -9.47
CA PHE A 242 -21.96 15.37 -10.83
C PHE A 242 -23.19 14.72 -11.45
N THR A 243 -23.17 14.61 -12.78
CA THR A 243 -24.11 13.80 -13.57
C THR A 243 -23.34 13.01 -14.63
N VAL A 244 -23.57 11.69 -14.67
CA VAL A 244 -23.01 10.79 -15.69
C VAL A 244 -23.64 11.11 -17.05
N PRO A 245 -22.87 11.24 -18.14
CA PRO A 245 -23.40 11.52 -19.47
C PRO A 245 -24.42 10.48 -19.94
N ASP A 246 -25.43 10.92 -20.70
CA ASP A 246 -26.45 10.03 -21.26
C ASP A 246 -25.87 8.97 -22.23
N THR A 247 -24.67 9.22 -22.76
CA THR A 247 -23.95 8.34 -23.68
C THR A 247 -22.86 7.50 -23.01
N TRP A 248 -22.74 7.54 -21.68
CA TRP A 248 -21.66 6.85 -20.96
C TRP A 248 -21.80 5.33 -21.04
N ASN A 249 -20.71 4.66 -21.40
CA ASN A 249 -20.63 3.20 -21.40
C ASN A 249 -19.19 2.76 -21.04
N HIS A 250 -18.72 3.22 -19.88
CA HIS A 250 -17.39 2.92 -19.39
C HIS A 250 -17.44 2.78 -17.86
N VAL A 251 -16.31 2.51 -17.21
CA VAL A 251 -16.20 2.52 -15.74
C VAL A 251 -16.66 3.84 -15.14
N GLY A 252 -17.13 3.83 -13.90
CA GLY A 252 -17.43 5.05 -13.17
C GLY A 252 -16.13 5.80 -12.86
N ILE A 253 -16.17 7.14 -12.84
CA ILE A 253 -14.99 7.95 -12.54
C ILE A 253 -14.93 8.27 -11.04
N PHE A 254 -16.04 8.74 -10.47
CA PHE A 254 -16.06 9.23 -9.10
C PHE A 254 -16.49 8.15 -8.11
N ALA A 255 -15.68 7.96 -7.06
CA ALA A 255 -16.04 7.12 -5.92
C ALA A 255 -17.12 7.81 -5.08
N VAL A 256 -18.21 7.10 -4.78
CA VAL A 256 -19.25 7.55 -3.86
C VAL A 256 -19.34 6.58 -2.70
N GLN A 257 -19.37 7.10 -1.48
CA GLN A 257 -19.50 6.27 -0.29
C GLN A 257 -20.95 5.77 -0.16
N TYR A 258 -21.14 4.50 0.18
CA TYR A 258 -22.46 4.02 0.56
C TYR A 258 -22.94 4.72 1.84
N GLN A 259 -24.26 4.86 2.00
CA GLN A 259 -24.86 5.42 3.22
C GLN A 259 -24.39 4.67 4.48
N ASN A 260 -24.24 3.35 4.37
CA ASN A 260 -23.59 2.53 5.37
C ASN A 260 -22.11 2.35 4.99
N ALA A 261 -21.22 2.99 5.75
CA ALA A 261 -19.78 2.96 5.49
C ALA A 261 -19.17 1.54 5.43
N ARG A 262 -19.82 0.53 6.05
CA ARG A 262 -19.37 -0.88 5.97
C ARG A 262 -19.50 -1.48 4.59
N ASP A 263 -20.40 -0.94 3.76
CA ASP A 263 -20.62 -1.39 2.38
C ASP A 263 -19.59 -0.77 1.42
N GLY A 264 -18.76 0.16 1.93
CA GLY A 264 -17.59 0.70 1.24
C GLY A 264 -17.93 1.82 0.26
N TRP A 265 -17.45 1.68 -0.97
CA TRP A 265 -17.55 2.68 -2.04
C TRP A 265 -18.10 2.04 -3.32
N TYR A 266 -18.81 2.82 -4.13
CA TYR A 266 -19.28 2.44 -5.46
C TYR A 266 -18.96 3.54 -6.47
N TYR A 267 -18.89 3.18 -7.76
CA TYR A 267 -18.55 4.12 -8.83
C TYR A 267 -19.69 4.14 -9.84
N PRO A 268 -20.57 5.17 -9.80
CA PRO A 268 -21.68 5.29 -10.73
C PRO A 268 -21.20 5.32 -12.18
N ASN A 269 -21.77 4.48 -13.03
CA ASN A 269 -21.55 4.50 -14.47
C ASN A 269 -22.84 4.39 -15.30
N ARG A 270 -24.00 4.32 -14.64
CA ARG A 270 -25.30 4.39 -15.33
C ARG A 270 -25.50 5.79 -15.94
N PRO A 271 -25.82 5.89 -17.24
CA PRO A 271 -26.21 7.15 -17.87
C PRO A 271 -27.26 7.93 -17.06
N GLY A 272 -27.03 9.23 -16.86
CA GLY A 272 -27.91 10.11 -16.10
C GLY A 272 -27.85 9.93 -14.58
N ALA A 273 -27.05 9.02 -14.04
CA ALA A 273 -26.84 8.92 -12.59
C ALA A 273 -26.25 10.21 -12.04
N LYS A 274 -26.63 10.56 -10.81
CA LYS A 274 -26.23 11.79 -10.13
C LYS A 274 -25.67 11.45 -8.76
N GLY A 275 -24.73 12.25 -8.30
CA GLY A 275 -24.14 12.06 -6.99
C GLY A 275 -23.36 13.28 -6.52
N ARG A 276 -22.89 13.19 -5.28
CA ARG A 276 -21.95 14.14 -4.69
C ARG A 276 -20.82 13.38 -4.04
N THR A 277 -19.60 13.88 -4.19
CA THR A 277 -18.43 13.28 -3.56
C THR A 277 -17.27 14.26 -3.49
N TRP A 278 -16.26 13.92 -2.71
CA TRP A 278 -14.95 14.52 -2.80
C TRP A 278 -14.11 13.78 -3.85
N ALA A 279 -13.47 14.51 -4.75
CA ALA A 279 -12.62 13.99 -5.80
C ALA A 279 -11.33 14.83 -5.91
N ASP A 280 -10.27 14.27 -6.49
CA ASP A 280 -9.10 15.03 -6.87
C ASP A 280 -9.40 15.90 -8.12
N SER A 281 -8.76 17.06 -8.23
CA SER A 281 -8.92 17.93 -9.41
C SER A 281 -8.61 17.20 -10.72
N ALA A 282 -7.65 16.26 -10.72
CA ALA A 282 -7.31 15.47 -11.89
C ALA A 282 -8.46 14.55 -12.31
N GLU A 283 -9.19 13.97 -11.34
CA GLU A 283 -10.40 13.17 -11.61
C GLU A 283 -11.51 14.06 -12.20
N VAL A 284 -11.67 15.28 -11.65
CA VAL A 284 -12.63 16.28 -12.17
C VAL A 284 -12.29 16.66 -13.62
N SER A 285 -11.03 16.94 -13.90
CA SER A 285 -10.53 17.26 -15.24
C SER A 285 -10.79 16.12 -16.24
N VAL A 286 -10.51 14.88 -15.84
CA VAL A 286 -10.83 13.69 -16.64
C VAL A 286 -12.34 13.59 -16.89
N ALA A 287 -13.18 13.70 -15.87
CA ALA A 287 -14.63 13.60 -16.01
C ALA A 287 -15.20 14.65 -16.96
N VAL A 288 -14.81 15.92 -16.79
CA VAL A 288 -15.25 17.03 -17.65
C VAL A 288 -14.81 16.80 -19.10
N ARG A 289 -13.56 16.36 -19.31
CA ARG A 289 -13.04 16.03 -20.66
C ARG A 289 -13.87 14.93 -21.35
N TYR A 290 -14.40 14.00 -20.57
CA TYR A 290 -15.23 12.90 -21.04
C TYR A 290 -16.74 13.20 -20.99
N GLY A 291 -17.10 14.48 -20.83
CA GLY A 291 -18.46 14.99 -20.98
C GLY A 291 -19.33 14.90 -19.73
N TRP A 292 -18.78 14.48 -18.58
CA TRP A 292 -19.53 14.48 -17.33
C TRP A 292 -19.86 15.91 -16.94
N ARG A 293 -21.10 16.13 -16.50
CA ARG A 293 -21.48 17.42 -15.93
C ARG A 293 -20.99 17.45 -14.50
N VAL A 294 -20.09 18.38 -14.19
CA VAL A 294 -19.53 18.56 -12.85
C VAL A 294 -19.78 19.99 -12.41
N ASP A 295 -20.29 20.13 -11.19
CA ASP A 295 -20.57 21.40 -10.54
C ASP A 295 -19.76 21.46 -9.22
N PRO A 296 -18.64 22.19 -9.19
CA PRO A 296 -17.80 22.30 -8.00
C PRO A 296 -18.53 23.09 -6.91
N ILE A 297 -18.44 22.61 -5.66
CA ILE A 297 -19.12 23.19 -4.49
C ILE A 297 -18.12 23.93 -3.61
N GLU A 298 -17.02 23.27 -3.26
CA GLU A 298 -15.92 23.81 -2.46
C GLU A 298 -14.67 22.95 -2.68
N SER A 299 -13.52 23.42 -2.23
CA SER A 299 -12.28 22.66 -2.31
C SER A 299 -11.33 22.92 -1.15
N VAL A 300 -10.39 22.00 -0.97
CA VAL A 300 -9.16 22.20 -0.20
C VAL A 300 -8.01 22.18 -1.18
N VAL A 301 -7.35 23.32 -1.36
CA VAL A 301 -6.15 23.44 -2.20
C VAL A 301 -4.88 23.29 -1.36
N PHE A 302 -3.88 22.65 -1.93
CA PHE A 302 -2.58 22.39 -1.33
C PHE A 302 -1.48 23.11 -2.09
N ASN A 303 -0.34 23.27 -1.43
CA ASN A 303 0.78 23.95 -2.02
C ASN A 303 1.46 23.10 -3.12
N THR A 304 1.77 23.76 -4.23
CA THR A 304 2.55 23.20 -5.34
C THR A 304 4.04 23.35 -5.16
N LYS A 305 4.53 23.93 -4.04
CA LYS A 305 5.95 24.03 -3.69
C LYS A 305 6.58 22.64 -3.81
N VAL A 306 7.10 22.39 -5.00
CA VAL A 306 7.99 21.29 -5.29
C VAL A 306 9.32 21.76 -4.73
N PRO A 307 9.88 21.04 -3.79
CA PRO A 307 11.06 21.56 -3.15
C PRO A 307 12.23 21.40 -4.12
N SER A 308 13.04 22.44 -4.24
CA SER A 308 14.08 22.50 -5.25
C SER A 308 15.10 21.38 -5.00
N ARG A 309 15.44 20.62 -6.05
CA ARG A 309 16.48 19.59 -5.97
C ARG A 309 17.85 20.22 -5.72
N ASP A 310 18.02 21.44 -6.20
CA ASP A 310 19.17 22.30 -5.97
C ASP A 310 18.75 23.39 -4.98
N GLY A 311 19.45 23.58 -3.87
CA GLY A 311 19.13 24.52 -2.79
C GLY A 311 19.12 26.03 -3.18
N SER A 312 18.90 26.38 -4.44
CA SER A 312 18.63 27.75 -4.86
C SER A 312 17.25 28.18 -4.36
N LYS A 313 17.26 29.10 -3.39
CA LYS A 313 16.09 29.87 -2.97
C LYS A 313 15.44 30.47 -4.23
N GLN A 314 14.18 30.16 -4.50
CA GLN A 314 13.38 30.97 -5.40
C GLN A 314 13.14 32.34 -4.73
N VAL A 315 13.46 33.41 -5.46
CA VAL A 315 13.13 34.80 -5.12
C VAL A 315 11.65 35.03 -5.39
#